data_AF-A0A367IJT1-F1
#
_entry.id   AF-A0A367IJT1-F1
#
_cell.length_a   1.000
_cell.length_b   1.000
_cell.length_c   1.000
_cell.angle_alpha   90.00
_cell.angle_beta   90.00
_cell.angle_gamma   90.00
#
_symmetry.space_group_name_H-M   'P 1'
#
loop_
_entity.id
_entity.type
_entity.pdbx_description
1 polymer ?
#
loop_
_entity_poly.entity_id
_entity_poly.type
_entity_poly.pdbx_seq_one_letter_code
_entity_poly.pdbx_strand_id
1 'polypeptide(L)'
;TIVNHYKSIGIDPSTKTIVFSDSLNVERAIALYDHAKKLGIKPSFGIGTSLTNDFKKASDGKTKSKPLNIVIKIKECIGKRVIKLSDDVLKHSADEATISAFEHELGITK
;
A
#
# COMPACT_ATOMS: atom_id res chain seq x y z
N THR A 1 11.32 0.71 11.10
CA THR A 1 9.84 0.70 11.08
C THR A 1 9.32 2.08 11.42
N ILE A 2 8.08 2.43 11.05
CA ILE A 2 7.50 3.73 11.40
C ILE A 2 7.40 3.93 12.93
N VAL A 3 7.24 2.85 13.69
CA VAL A 3 7.26 2.86 15.16
C VAL A 3 8.61 3.34 15.70
N ASN A 4 9.71 2.81 15.16
CA ASN A 4 11.05 3.25 15.56
C ASN A 4 11.31 4.70 15.14
N HIS A 5 10.78 5.12 13.98
CA HIS A 5 10.87 6.51 13.55
C HIS A 5 10.18 7.45 14.57
N TYR A 6 8.94 7.18 14.97
CA TYR A 6 8.26 7.97 16.00
C TYR A 6 9.03 8.01 17.32
N LYS A 7 9.52 6.86 17.80
CA LYS A 7 10.34 6.81 19.02
C LYS A 7 11.60 7.66 18.91
N SER A 8 12.28 7.63 17.76
CA SER A 8 13.52 8.37 17.53
C SER A 8 13.35 9.89 17.60
N ILE A 9 12.14 10.38 17.33
CA ILE A 9 11.79 11.80 17.39
C ILE A 9 10.98 12.17 18.65
N GLY A 10 10.98 11.30 19.67
CA GLY A 10 10.31 11.56 20.95
C GLY A 10 8.78 11.49 20.92
N ILE A 11 8.19 10.90 19.88
CA ILE A 11 6.74 10.74 19.75
C ILE A 11 6.33 9.35 20.24
N ASP A 12 5.34 9.31 21.14
CA ASP A 12 4.69 8.06 21.55
C ASP A 12 3.87 7.45 20.39
N PRO A 13 4.26 6.27 19.85
CA PRO A 13 3.53 5.61 18.76
C PRO A 13 2.09 5.24 19.10
N SER A 14 1.75 5.08 20.39
CA SER A 14 0.40 4.72 20.82
C SER A 14 -0.64 5.81 20.49
N THR A 15 -0.17 7.06 20.36
CA THR A 15 -0.97 8.22 19.97
C THR A 15 -1.20 8.32 18.46
N LYS A 16 -0.52 7.49 17.66
CA LYS A 16 -0.56 7.51 16.20
C LYS A 16 -1.33 6.32 15.66
N THR A 17 -1.92 6.51 14.48
CA THR A 17 -2.61 5.44 13.75
C THR A 17 -1.84 5.07 12.49
N ILE A 18 -1.61 3.78 12.28
CA ILE A 18 -1.17 3.23 10.99
C ILE A 18 -2.38 2.68 10.24
N VAL A 19 -2.57 3.12 9.00
CA VAL A 19 -3.67 2.66 8.15
C VAL A 19 -3.11 1.67 7.14
N PHE A 20 -3.50 0.41 7.25
CA PHE A 20 -3.18 -0.62 6.25
C PHE A 20 -4.29 -0.65 5.21
N SER A 21 -3.94 -0.50 3.93
CA SER A 21 -4.93 -0.44 2.84
C SER A 21 -4.52 -1.15 1.56
N ASP A 22 -3.33 -1.76 1.51
CA ASP A 22 -2.86 -2.46 0.31
C ASP A 22 -3.37 -3.90 0.28
N SER A 23 -4.35 -4.16 -0.61
CA SER A 23 -4.78 -5.49 -1.03
C SER A 23 -5.09 -6.44 0.15
N LEU A 24 -5.82 -5.93 1.14
CA LEU A 24 -6.18 -6.69 2.33
C LEU A 24 -7.34 -7.65 2.09
N ASN A 25 -7.31 -8.75 2.83
CA ASN A 25 -8.44 -9.61 3.17
C ASN A 25 -8.54 -9.73 4.71
N VAL A 26 -9.54 -10.45 5.22
CA VAL A 26 -9.77 -10.57 6.66
C VAL A 26 -8.59 -11.23 7.36
N GLU A 27 -8.04 -12.33 6.82
CA GLU A 27 -6.92 -13.03 7.48
C GLU A 27 -5.68 -12.15 7.59
N ARG A 28 -5.35 -11.42 6.51
CA ARG A 28 -4.21 -10.49 6.50
C ARG A 28 -4.42 -9.32 7.45
N ALA A 29 -5.65 -8.79 7.56
CA ALA A 29 -5.97 -7.73 8.51
C ALA A 29 -5.77 -8.19 9.95
N ILE A 30 -6.19 -9.41 10.31
CA ILE A 30 -5.98 -9.99 11.65
C ILE A 30 -4.48 -10.13 11.96
N ALA A 31 -3.71 -10.69 11.03
CA ALA A 31 -2.26 -10.85 11.22
C ALA A 31 -1.55 -9.50 11.43
N LEU A 32 -1.95 -8.48 10.67
CA LEU A 32 -1.42 -7.11 10.82
C LEU A 32 -1.88 -6.45 12.13
N TYR A 33 -3.12 -6.70 12.57
CA TYR A 33 -3.61 -6.22 13.87
C TYR A 33 -2.75 -6.74 15.01
N ASP A 34 -2.49 -8.05 15.04
CA ASP A 34 -1.67 -8.66 16.08
C ASP A 34 -0.23 -8.11 16.06
N HIS A 35 0.31 -7.88 14.87
CA HIS A 35 1.64 -7.29 14.72
C HIS A 35 1.69 -5.83 15.19
N ALA A 36 0.73 -4.99 14.78
CA ALA A 36 0.66 -3.59 15.19
C ALA A 36 0.44 -3.44 16.70
N LYS A 37 -0.40 -4.29 17.28
CA LYS A 37 -0.63 -4.36 18.73
C LYS A 37 0.64 -4.69 19.50
N LYS A 38 1.43 -5.68 19.03
CA LYS A 38 2.74 -6.02 19.62
C LYS A 38 3.73 -4.86 19.57
N LEU A 39 3.66 -4.03 18.52
CA LEU A 39 4.55 -2.88 18.34
C LEU A 39 4.06 -1.60 19.04
N GLY A 40 2.85 -1.61 19.63
CA GLY A 40 2.31 -0.47 20.37
C GLY A 40 1.86 0.71 19.50
N ILE A 41 1.37 0.44 18.29
CA ILE A 41 0.77 1.45 17.40
C ILE A 41 -0.67 1.09 17.06
N LYS A 42 -1.57 2.07 17.02
CA LYS A 42 -3.00 1.82 16.74
C LYS A 42 -3.19 1.46 15.25
N PRO A 43 -3.70 0.27 14.91
CA PRO A 43 -3.97 -0.07 13.53
C PRO A 43 -5.37 0.43 13.08
N SER A 44 -5.51 0.66 11.79
CA SER A 44 -6.78 0.82 11.07
C SER A 44 -6.67 0.14 9.70
N PHE A 45 -7.79 -0.30 9.13
CA PHE A 45 -7.82 -1.14 7.94
C PHE A 45 -8.78 -0.62 6.88
N GLY A 46 -8.27 -0.36 5.68
CA GLY A 46 -9.05 -0.13 4.48
C GLY A 46 -9.13 -1.41 3.65
N ILE A 47 -10.26 -2.11 3.69
CA ILE A 47 -10.48 -3.35 2.93
C ILE A 47 -11.43 -3.05 1.77
N GLY A 48 -10.90 -2.99 0.55
CA GLY A 48 -11.66 -2.66 -0.67
C GLY A 48 -12.16 -3.90 -1.40
N THR A 49 -11.46 -4.29 -2.47
CA THR A 49 -11.86 -5.36 -3.40
C THR A 49 -12.27 -6.66 -2.73
N SER A 50 -11.62 -7.07 -1.63
CA SER A 50 -11.98 -8.29 -0.91
C SER A 50 -13.36 -8.25 -0.24
N LEU A 51 -13.88 -7.07 0.10
CA LEU A 51 -15.24 -6.93 0.64
C LEU A 51 -16.27 -6.71 -0.46
N THR A 52 -15.95 -5.91 -1.48
CA THR A 52 -16.94 -5.41 -2.44
C THR A 52 -16.97 -6.17 -3.76
N ASN A 53 -15.97 -7.01 -4.06
CA ASN A 53 -15.87 -7.75 -5.31
C ASN A 53 -15.30 -9.17 -5.07
N ASP A 54 -15.93 -9.91 -4.14
CA ASP A 54 -15.61 -11.31 -3.84
C ASP A 54 -16.75 -12.23 -4.28
N PHE A 55 -16.73 -12.63 -5.56
CA PHE A 55 -17.79 -13.46 -6.13
C PHE A 55 -17.25 -14.76 -6.73
N LYS A 56 -18.11 -15.78 -6.79
CA LYS A 56 -17.89 -17.01 -7.56
C LYS A 56 -18.67 -16.96 -8.87
N LYS A 57 -18.22 -17.70 -9.89
CA LYS A 57 -18.92 -17.82 -11.16
C LYS A 57 -20.24 -18.57 -10.95
N ALA A 58 -21.33 -18.03 -11.51
CA ALA A 58 -22.64 -18.66 -11.44
C ALA A 58 -22.69 -20.02 -12.17
N SER A 59 -21.85 -20.21 -13.18
CA SER A 59 -21.81 -21.43 -14.00
C SER A 59 -21.36 -22.69 -13.25
N ASP A 60 -20.55 -22.56 -12.19
CA ASP A 60 -19.97 -23.70 -11.47
C ASP A 60 -20.00 -23.57 -9.94
N GLY A 61 -20.30 -22.38 -9.39
CA GLY A 61 -20.35 -22.12 -7.95
C GLY A 61 -19.03 -22.31 -7.20
N LYS A 62 -17.91 -22.58 -7.91
CA LYS A 62 -16.62 -22.97 -7.33
C LYS A 62 -15.49 -22.04 -7.77
N THR A 63 -15.49 -21.64 -9.03
CA THR A 63 -14.44 -20.81 -9.61
C THR A 63 -14.64 -19.36 -9.17
N LYS A 64 -13.57 -18.69 -8.75
CA LYS A 64 -13.60 -17.25 -8.47
C LYS A 64 -13.95 -16.46 -9.74
N SER A 65 -14.94 -15.57 -9.63
CA SER A 65 -15.13 -14.50 -10.61
C SER A 65 -14.11 -13.41 -10.31
N LYS A 66 -13.08 -13.28 -11.15
CA LYS A 66 -11.96 -12.37 -10.89
C LYS A 66 -12.40 -10.92 -11.11
N PRO A 67 -12.14 -10.01 -10.14
CA PRO A 67 -12.35 -8.58 -10.33
C PRO A 67 -11.49 -8.05 -11.48
N LEU A 68 -12.01 -7.06 -12.19
CA LEU A 68 -11.23 -6.31 -13.17
C LEU A 68 -10.18 -5.47 -12.43
N ASN A 69 -8.91 -5.63 -12.78
CA ASN A 69 -7.81 -4.86 -12.21
C ASN A 69 -7.56 -3.60 -13.03
N ILE A 70 -8.20 -2.50 -12.66
CA ILE A 70 -8.11 -1.20 -13.33
C ILE A 70 -7.69 -0.10 -12.37
N VAL A 71 -7.00 0.91 -12.91
CA VAL A 71 -6.48 2.05 -12.16
C VAL A 71 -6.71 3.35 -12.92
N ILE A 72 -6.95 4.43 -12.19
CA ILE A 72 -6.87 5.80 -12.71
C ILE A 72 -5.69 6.46 -11.99
N LYS A 73 -4.74 6.99 -12.75
CA LYS A 73 -3.53 7.63 -12.24
C LYS A 73 -3.36 9.00 -12.88
N ILE A 74 -2.84 9.95 -12.12
CA ILE A 74 -2.44 11.25 -12.66
C ILE A 74 -1.27 11.02 -13.63
N LYS A 75 -1.44 11.46 -14.88
CA LYS A 75 -0.38 11.39 -15.89
C LYS A 75 0.50 12.64 -15.87
N GLU A 76 -0.12 13.81 -15.77
CA GLU A 76 0.54 15.09 -15.95
C GLU A 76 -0.10 16.15 -15.04
N CYS A 77 0.69 17.11 -14.59
CA CYS A 77 0.25 18.28 -13.86
C CYS A 77 1.05 19.51 -14.33
N ILE A 78 0.38 20.58 -14.76
CA ILE A 78 1.00 21.82 -15.25
C ILE A 78 2.08 21.54 -16.32
N GLY A 79 1.73 20.71 -17.33
CA GLY A 79 2.64 20.37 -18.43
C GLY A 79 3.80 19.44 -18.05
N LYS A 80 3.87 18.95 -16.81
CA LYS A 80 4.96 18.09 -16.32
C LYS A 80 4.46 16.68 -15.99
N ARG A 81 5.23 15.66 -16.41
CA ARG A 81 4.97 14.26 -16.09
C ARG A 81 4.99 14.04 -14.57
N VAL A 82 3.95 13.38 -14.05
CA VAL A 82 3.91 12.93 -12.65
C VAL A 82 4.36 11.49 -12.58
N ILE A 83 5.20 11.19 -11.58
CA ILE A 83 5.66 9.84 -11.29
C ILE A 83 5.23 9.43 -9.87
N LYS A 84 5.15 8.13 -9.64
CA LYS A 84 5.06 7.53 -8.31
C LYS A 84 6.21 6.56 -8.13
N LEU A 85 7.06 6.84 -7.14
CA LEU A 85 7.97 5.87 -6.55
C LEU A 85 7.27 5.21 -5.35
N SER A 86 7.59 3.95 -5.09
CA SER A 86 6.87 3.09 -4.15
C SER A 86 7.89 2.23 -3.43
N ASP A 87 7.65 1.90 -2.16
CA ASP A 87 8.49 0.96 -1.41
C ASP A 87 8.51 -0.44 -2.08
N ASP A 88 7.48 -0.76 -2.86
CA ASP A 88 7.45 -1.87 -3.79
C ASP A 88 7.94 -1.41 -5.18
N VAL A 89 9.13 -1.86 -5.57
CA VAL A 89 9.81 -1.51 -6.84
C VAL A 89 8.99 -1.86 -8.08
N LEU A 90 8.14 -2.90 -8.01
CA LEU A 90 7.29 -3.31 -9.12
C LEU A 90 6.09 -2.38 -9.32
N LYS A 91 5.86 -1.43 -8.40
CA LYS A 91 4.75 -0.47 -8.42
C LYS A 91 5.19 0.95 -8.80
N HIS A 92 6.40 1.14 -9.31
CA HIS A 92 6.83 2.40 -9.92
C HIS A 92 5.98 2.76 -11.16
N SER A 93 5.97 4.03 -11.56
CA SER A 93 5.16 4.50 -12.70
C SER A 93 5.86 5.51 -13.61
N ALA A 94 7.06 5.15 -14.05
CA ALA A 94 7.83 5.84 -15.09
C ALA A 94 8.76 4.84 -15.82
N ASP A 95 9.46 5.31 -16.85
CA ASP A 95 10.57 4.57 -17.44
C ASP A 95 11.77 4.46 -16.47
N GLU A 96 12.66 3.51 -16.74
CA GLU A 96 13.79 3.20 -15.87
C GLU A 96 14.74 4.38 -15.68
N ALA A 97 15.02 5.16 -16.74
CA ALA A 97 15.94 6.29 -16.65
C ALA A 97 15.38 7.38 -15.72
N THR A 98 14.09 7.68 -15.84
CA THR A 98 13.41 8.61 -14.92
C THR A 98 13.45 8.08 -13.49
N ILE A 99 13.15 6.79 -13.26
CA ILE A 99 13.19 6.20 -11.91
C ILE A 99 14.59 6.34 -11.31
N SER A 100 15.64 5.95 -12.04
CA SER A 100 17.02 6.01 -11.55
C SER A 100 17.47 7.44 -11.24
N ALA A 101 17.06 8.42 -12.06
CA ALA A 101 17.39 9.82 -11.80
C ALA A 101 16.78 10.31 -10.47
N PHE A 102 15.50 10.00 -10.22
CA PHE A 102 14.84 10.39 -8.97
C PHE A 102 15.32 9.58 -7.76
N GLU A 103 15.62 8.29 -7.90
CA GLU A 103 16.22 7.49 -6.83
C GLU A 103 17.58 8.07 -6.41
N HIS A 104 18.41 8.46 -7.38
CA HIS A 104 19.69 9.13 -7.12
C HIS A 104 19.49 10.50 -6.45
N GLU A 105 18.59 11.33 -6.97
CA GLU A 105 18.30 12.67 -6.41
C GLU A 105 17.79 12.60 -4.97
N LEU A 106 16.96 11.60 -4.65
CA LEU A 106 16.37 11.40 -3.32
C LEU A 106 17.29 10.61 -2.37
N GLY A 107 18.46 10.15 -2.84
CA GLY A 107 19.38 9.33 -2.05
C GLY A 107 18.79 7.97 -1.65
N ILE A 108 17.90 7.40 -2.46
CA ILE A 108 17.30 6.09 -2.22
C ILE A 108 18.29 5.03 -2.73
N THR A 109 19.15 4.55 -1.83
CA THR A 109 20.00 3.36 -2.08
C THR A 109 19.21 2.07 -1.86
N LYS A 110 19.27 1.16 -2.85
CA LYS A 110 18.72 -0.19 -2.78
C LYS A 110 19.60 -1.12 -1.94
#